data_AF-A0A1I1VKS5-F1
#
_entry.id   AF-A0A1I1VKS5-F1
#
_cell.length_a   1.000
_cell.length_b   1.000
_cell.length_c   1.000
_cell.angle_alpha   90.00
_cell.angle_beta   90.00
_cell.angle_gamma   90.00
#
_symmetry.space_group_name_H-M   'P 1'
#
loop_
_entity.id
_entity.type
_entity.pdbx_description
1 polymer ?
#
loop_
_entity_poly.entity_id
_entity_poly.type
_entity_poly.pdbx_seq_one_letter_code
_entity_poly.pdbx_strand_id
1 'polypeptide(L)'
;MLPATSYAIEEPFYTTLRTFPEFEIRQYAPYTVAEVLVSAPASEAGNRAFPILAGYIFGKNKGERKLAMTAPVTQAAAPMKLEMTAPVTQSVASGGMLVQFVLPEDINMENAPEPLDPRVTLREIPSRRVAVIRYSGFWSESNYEKHLSKLQEGLRAANVVWKGEPVLSRYNGPMTPWFMRRNEIWLNLD
;
A
#
# COMPACT_ATOMS: atom_id res chain seq x y z
N MET A 1 0.02 -34.50 -11.48
CA MET A 1 -0.12 -33.03 -11.61
C MET A 1 -0.13 -32.46 -10.21
N LEU A 2 0.93 -31.75 -9.81
CA LEU A 2 0.88 -30.95 -8.58
C LEU A 2 0.00 -29.73 -8.86
N PRO A 3 -0.99 -29.40 -8.01
CA PRO A 3 -1.77 -28.19 -8.18
C PRO A 3 -0.84 -27.00 -7.97
N ALA A 4 -0.75 -26.12 -8.96
CA ALA A 4 -0.15 -24.81 -8.77
C ALA A 4 -1.11 -23.98 -7.91
N THR A 5 -0.92 -24.00 -6.60
CA THR A 5 -1.48 -22.98 -5.71
C THR A 5 -0.87 -21.64 -6.09
N SER A 6 -1.57 -20.92 -6.97
CA SER A 6 -1.40 -19.48 -7.11
C SER A 6 -1.77 -18.86 -5.77
N TYR A 7 -0.78 -18.61 -4.91
CA TYR A 7 -0.97 -17.74 -3.75
C TYR A 7 -1.28 -16.36 -4.32
N ALA A 8 -2.57 -16.02 -4.40
CA ALA A 8 -2.98 -14.65 -4.64
C ALA A 8 -2.43 -13.82 -3.46
N ILE A 9 -1.61 -12.82 -3.78
CA ILE A 9 -1.17 -11.85 -2.78
C ILE A 9 -2.41 -11.10 -2.32
N GLU A 10 -2.60 -11.02 -1.02
CA GLU A 10 -3.77 -10.36 -0.42
C GLU A 10 -3.81 -8.87 -0.78
N GLU A 11 -5.02 -8.33 -0.94
CA GLU A 11 -5.25 -6.92 -1.31
C GLU A 11 -6.35 -6.30 -0.44
N PRO A 12 -6.30 -4.98 -0.17
CA PRO A 12 -7.35 -4.33 0.60
C PRO A 12 -8.69 -4.41 -0.12
N PHE A 13 -9.72 -4.79 0.62
CA PHE A 13 -11.07 -4.96 0.08
C PHE A 13 -11.63 -3.65 -0.48
N TYR A 14 -12.25 -3.74 -1.65
CA TYR A 14 -12.97 -2.62 -2.25
C TYR A 14 -14.22 -3.08 -3.02
N THR A 15 -15.13 -2.14 -3.25
CA THR A 15 -16.24 -2.28 -4.18
C THR A 15 -16.12 -1.23 -5.29
N THR A 16 -16.30 -1.64 -6.55
CA THR A 16 -16.34 -0.70 -7.68
C THR A 16 -17.68 0.02 -7.70
N LEU A 17 -17.66 1.34 -7.54
CA LEU A 17 -18.85 2.18 -7.56
C LEU A 17 -19.23 2.58 -9.00
N ARG A 18 -18.23 2.90 -9.82
CA ARG A 18 -18.42 3.33 -11.22
C ARG A 18 -17.24 2.88 -12.08
N THR A 19 -17.51 2.49 -13.31
CA THR A 19 -16.50 2.15 -14.31
C THR A 19 -16.60 3.11 -15.49
N PHE A 20 -15.45 3.59 -15.94
CA PHE A 20 -15.26 4.40 -17.14
C PHE A 20 -14.32 3.63 -18.10
N PRO A 21 -14.19 4.05 -19.37
CA PRO A 21 -13.34 3.34 -20.33
C PRO A 21 -11.88 3.18 -19.88
N GLU A 22 -11.30 4.18 -19.21
CA GLU A 22 -9.88 4.19 -18.83
C GLU A 22 -9.64 4.08 -17.31
N PHE A 23 -10.68 4.26 -16.48
CA PHE A 23 -10.52 4.30 -15.02
C PHE A 23 -11.77 3.84 -14.27
N GLU A 24 -11.62 3.57 -12.98
CA GLU A 24 -12.71 3.17 -12.08
C GLU A 24 -12.79 4.09 -10.88
N ILE A 25 -13.96 4.20 -10.27
CA ILE A 25 -14.13 4.74 -8.92
C ILE A 25 -14.44 3.59 -7.98
N ARG A 26 -13.59 3.40 -6.98
CA ARG A 26 -13.67 2.31 -5.99
C ARG A 26 -13.91 2.88 -4.59
N GLN A 27 -14.71 2.19 -3.80
CA GLN A 27 -14.83 2.38 -2.35
C GLN A 27 -13.96 1.35 -1.66
N TYR A 28 -12.90 1.78 -0.99
CA TYR A 28 -12.08 0.90 -0.13
C TYR A 28 -12.69 0.82 1.26
N ALA A 29 -12.70 -0.39 1.83
CA ALA A 29 -12.91 -0.57 3.27
C ALA A 29 -11.73 0.03 4.05
N PRO A 30 -11.87 0.30 5.35
CA PRO A 30 -10.71 0.63 6.19
C PRO A 30 -9.67 -0.49 6.15
N TYR A 31 -8.39 -0.12 6.20
CA TYR A 31 -7.29 -1.10 6.26
C TYR A 31 -6.07 -0.50 6.97
N THR A 32 -5.22 -1.36 7.51
CA THR A 32 -4.01 -0.93 8.23
C THR A 32 -2.81 -0.94 7.31
N VAL A 33 -1.90 0.01 7.51
CA VAL A 33 -0.63 0.07 6.80
C VAL A 33 0.54 0.18 7.77
N ALA A 34 1.68 -0.37 7.37
CA ALA A 34 2.98 0.06 7.86
C ALA A 34 3.59 1.05 6.86
N GLU A 35 3.96 2.24 7.33
CA GLU A 35 4.47 3.31 6.48
C GLU A 35 5.81 3.87 6.98
N VAL A 36 6.62 4.32 6.02
CA VAL A 36 7.91 4.98 6.25
C VAL A 36 8.01 6.21 5.36
N LEU A 37 8.48 7.31 5.92
CA LEU A 37 8.84 8.51 5.17
C LEU A 37 10.32 8.46 4.79
N VAL A 38 10.61 8.58 3.49
CA VAL A 38 12.00 8.59 2.99
C VAL A 38 12.29 9.90 2.28
N SER A 39 13.37 10.57 2.69
CA SER A 39 13.90 11.75 2.01
C SER A 39 14.71 11.30 0.78
N ALA A 40 14.02 11.01 -0.31
CA ALA A 40 14.60 10.60 -1.60
C ALA A 40 13.66 10.93 -2.77
N PRO A 41 14.18 11.02 -4.00
CA PRO A 41 13.35 11.11 -5.19
C PRO A 41 12.39 9.92 -5.34
N ALA A 42 11.28 10.09 -6.05
CA ALA A 42 10.27 9.05 -6.24
C ALA A 42 10.83 7.74 -6.83
N SER A 43 11.81 7.85 -7.74
CA SER A 43 12.53 6.73 -8.36
C SER A 43 13.25 5.84 -7.34
N GLU A 44 13.78 6.43 -6.27
CA GLU A 44 14.58 5.73 -5.26
C GLU A 44 13.79 5.39 -4.01
N ALA A 45 12.68 6.09 -3.75
CA ALA A 45 11.91 5.95 -2.52
C ALA A 45 11.51 4.49 -2.24
N GLY A 46 11.09 3.76 -3.27
CA GLY A 46 10.71 2.35 -3.14
C GLY A 46 11.87 1.47 -2.70
N ASN A 47 13.05 1.65 -3.30
CA ASN A 47 14.23 0.86 -2.98
C ASN A 47 14.79 1.18 -1.59
N ARG A 48 14.63 2.41 -1.11
CA ARG A 48 15.04 2.80 0.25
C ARG A 48 14.06 2.35 1.32
N ALA A 49 12.76 2.42 1.04
CA ALA A 49 11.71 2.04 1.99
C ALA A 49 11.54 0.52 2.12
N PHE A 50 11.65 -0.22 1.01
CA PHE A 50 11.34 -1.65 0.98
C PHE A 50 12.13 -2.48 2.00
N PRO A 51 13.46 -2.35 2.16
CA PRO A 51 14.20 -3.13 3.16
C PRO A 51 13.78 -2.83 4.60
N ILE A 52 13.32 -1.61 4.88
CA ILE A 52 12.87 -1.19 6.21
C ILE A 52 11.52 -1.86 6.52
N LEU A 53 10.56 -1.73 5.60
CA LEU A 53 9.23 -2.32 5.76
C LEU A 53 9.27 -3.85 5.69
N ALA A 54 10.09 -4.43 4.81
CA ALA A 54 10.33 -5.87 4.77
C ALA A 54 10.96 -6.37 6.08
N GLY A 55 11.85 -5.59 6.69
CA GLY A 55 12.37 -5.89 8.02
C GLY A 55 11.25 -6.06 9.05
N TYR A 56 10.31 -5.11 9.09
CA TYR A 56 9.14 -5.18 9.97
C TYR A 56 8.26 -6.40 9.67
N ILE A 57 7.89 -6.62 8.40
CA ILE A 57 7.05 -7.74 7.95
C ILE A 57 7.67 -9.10 8.27
N PHE A 58 9.00 -9.23 8.13
CA PHE A 58 9.72 -10.49 8.36
C PHE A 58 10.27 -10.65 9.79
N GLY A 59 9.73 -9.90 10.76
CA GLY A 59 9.97 -10.18 12.19
C GLY A 59 10.91 -9.21 12.91
N LYS A 60 11.23 -8.03 12.37
CA LYS A 60 11.84 -6.94 13.15
C LYS A 60 10.77 -6.13 13.89
N ASN A 61 9.98 -6.82 14.70
CA ASN A 61 8.90 -6.26 15.52
C ASN A 61 8.87 -6.99 16.88
N LYS A 62 8.15 -6.43 17.85
CA LYS A 62 8.07 -6.97 19.22
C LYS A 62 7.09 -8.14 19.36
N GLY A 63 6.55 -8.67 18.27
CA GLY A 63 5.48 -9.67 18.33
C GLY A 63 4.11 -9.07 18.62
N GLU A 64 3.13 -9.95 18.80
CA GLU A 64 1.73 -9.59 19.01
C GLU A 64 1.54 -8.64 20.20
N ARG A 65 0.78 -7.56 19.98
CA ARG A 65 0.50 -6.57 21.02
C ARG A 65 -0.56 -7.12 21.98
N LYS A 66 -0.13 -7.87 23.00
CA LYS A 66 -1.04 -8.30 24.07
C LYS A 66 -1.54 -7.09 24.85
N LEU A 67 -2.83 -6.77 24.70
CA LEU A 67 -3.53 -5.82 25.57
C LEU A 67 -3.51 -6.38 27.00
N ALA A 68 -2.57 -5.91 27.81
CA ALA A 68 -2.42 -6.34 29.18
C ALA A 68 -3.58 -5.83 30.05
N MET A 69 -4.59 -6.67 30.27
CA MET A 69 -5.60 -6.49 31.33
C MET A 69 -5.35 -7.42 32.54
N THR A 70 -4.21 -8.13 32.60
CA THR A 70 -3.87 -8.99 33.75
C THR A 70 -2.36 -9.00 34.00
N ALA A 71 -1.96 -8.58 35.20
CA ALA A 71 -0.59 -8.66 35.71
C ALA A 71 -0.19 -10.10 36.12
N PRO A 72 1.10 -10.42 36.27
CA PRO A 72 2.25 -10.05 35.44
C PRO A 72 2.54 -11.20 34.46
N VAL A 73 2.80 -10.90 33.18
CA VAL A 73 3.39 -11.89 32.27
C VAL A 73 4.72 -11.36 31.78
N THR A 74 5.77 -11.74 32.50
CA THR A 74 7.17 -11.62 32.07
C THR A 74 7.44 -12.65 30.96
N GLN A 75 6.78 -12.49 29.81
CA GLN A 75 7.18 -13.14 28.57
C GLN A 75 7.23 -12.04 27.52
N ALA A 76 8.45 -11.64 27.15
CA ALA A 76 8.64 -10.82 25.97
C ALA A 76 7.99 -11.56 24.79
N ALA A 77 7.03 -10.91 24.12
CA ALA A 77 6.37 -11.50 22.97
C ALA A 77 7.43 -11.83 21.89
N ALA A 78 7.32 -13.02 21.32
CA ALA A 78 8.23 -13.45 20.26
C ALA A 78 7.91 -12.67 18.97
N PRO A 79 8.91 -12.32 18.15
CA PRO A 79 8.68 -11.62 16.90
C PRO A 79 7.66 -12.34 16.00
N MET A 80 6.76 -11.56 15.38
CA MET A 80 5.70 -12.08 14.51
C MET A 80 6.08 -11.86 13.06
N LYS A 81 5.95 -12.90 12.24
CA LYS A 81 6.06 -12.77 10.78
C LYS A 81 4.68 -12.46 10.21
N LEU A 82 4.61 -11.42 9.38
CA LEU A 82 3.42 -11.03 8.65
C LEU A 82 3.49 -11.55 7.21
N GLU A 83 2.33 -11.87 6.64
CA GLU A 83 2.24 -12.20 5.22
C GLU A 83 2.38 -10.94 4.36
N MET A 84 2.94 -11.11 3.16
CA MET A 84 3.10 -10.03 2.21
C MET A 84 1.77 -9.76 1.51
N THR A 85 1.34 -8.50 1.48
CA THR A 85 0.15 -8.05 0.75
C THR A 85 0.53 -7.08 -0.37
N ALA A 86 -0.46 -6.66 -1.14
CA ALA A 86 -0.36 -5.63 -2.16
C ALA A 86 -1.54 -4.65 -2.03
N PRO A 87 -1.45 -3.42 -2.54
CA PRO A 87 -0.30 -2.80 -3.17
C PRO A 87 0.73 -2.29 -2.17
N VAL A 88 1.95 -2.06 -2.67
CA VAL A 88 2.90 -1.12 -2.09
C VAL A 88 2.61 0.25 -2.68
N THR A 89 2.24 1.21 -1.84
CA THR A 89 1.88 2.56 -2.27
C THR A 89 3.03 3.54 -2.08
N GLN A 90 3.08 4.57 -2.92
CA GLN A 90 4.02 5.68 -2.82
C GLN A 90 3.31 6.99 -3.14
N SER A 91 3.48 8.00 -2.28
CA SER A 91 2.93 9.34 -2.50
C SER A 91 3.87 10.43 -1.99
N VAL A 92 3.69 11.65 -2.48
CA VAL A 92 4.43 12.82 -1.98
C VAL A 92 3.93 13.18 -0.58
N ALA A 93 4.85 13.52 0.31
CA ALA A 93 4.56 14.03 1.65
C ALA A 93 5.57 15.12 2.06
N SER A 94 5.23 15.89 3.07
CA SER A 94 6.14 16.90 3.63
C SER A 94 7.43 16.21 4.10
N GLY A 95 8.57 16.55 3.47
CA GLY A 95 9.88 15.97 3.81
C GLY A 95 10.30 14.74 2.99
N GLY A 96 9.53 14.33 1.97
CA GLY A 96 9.96 13.31 1.02
C GLY A 96 8.83 12.47 0.43
N MET A 97 9.09 11.19 0.30
CA MET A 97 8.14 10.21 -0.24
C MET A 97 7.63 9.31 0.89
N LEU A 98 6.32 9.24 1.06
CA LEU A 98 5.68 8.29 1.95
C LEU A 98 5.51 6.97 1.20
N VAL A 99 6.03 5.88 1.75
CA VAL A 99 5.87 4.53 1.20
C VAL A 99 5.12 3.69 2.21
N GLN A 100 4.08 2.99 1.76
CA GLN A 100 3.21 2.21 2.62
C GLN A 100 3.07 0.77 2.11
N PHE A 101 3.02 -0.15 3.06
CA PHE A 101 2.65 -1.53 2.85
C PHE A 101 1.31 -1.77 3.54
N VAL A 102 0.35 -2.31 2.80
CA VAL A 102 -0.88 -2.81 3.39
C VAL A 102 -0.54 -3.98 4.32
N LEU A 103 -1.20 -4.07 5.47
CA LEU A 103 -1.09 -5.25 6.33
C LEU A 103 -2.21 -6.24 5.98
N PRO A 104 -2.04 -7.54 6.27
CA PRO A 104 -3.12 -8.51 6.13
C PRO A 104 -4.40 -8.06 6.85
N GLU A 105 -5.55 -8.50 6.35
CA GLU A 105 -6.90 -8.10 6.79
C GLU A 105 -7.14 -8.40 8.27
N ASP A 106 -6.54 -9.48 8.79
CA ASP A 106 -6.61 -9.85 10.20
C ASP A 106 -5.74 -8.96 11.11
N ILE A 107 -4.90 -8.10 10.54
CA ILE A 107 -4.01 -7.19 11.27
C ILE A 107 -4.56 -5.76 11.30
N ASN A 108 -4.88 -5.31 12.51
CA ASN A 108 -5.41 -3.99 12.82
C ASN A 108 -4.56 -3.25 13.86
N MET A 109 -4.93 -2.02 14.21
CA MET A 109 -4.16 -1.19 15.17
C MET A 109 -4.06 -1.79 16.58
N GLU A 110 -4.94 -2.71 16.95
CA GLU A 110 -4.94 -3.36 18.26
C GLU A 110 -3.93 -4.50 18.34
N ASN A 111 -3.82 -5.30 17.28
CA ASN A 111 -2.97 -6.50 17.26
C ASN A 111 -1.68 -6.38 16.44
N ALA A 112 -1.54 -5.32 15.61
CA ALA A 112 -0.35 -5.12 14.80
C ALA A 112 0.91 -5.07 15.67
N PRO A 113 1.95 -5.86 15.34
CA PRO A 113 3.11 -5.96 16.19
C PRO A 113 3.86 -4.63 16.23
N GLU A 114 4.40 -4.26 17.38
CA GLU A 114 5.08 -2.97 17.50
C GLU A 114 6.40 -2.99 16.69
N PRO A 115 6.62 -2.03 15.75
CA PRO A 115 7.88 -1.98 15.00
C PRO A 115 9.08 -1.75 15.92
N LEU A 116 10.21 -2.42 15.64
CA LEU A 116 11.48 -2.13 16.32
C LEU A 116 12.24 -0.96 15.70
N ASP A 117 11.99 -0.67 14.42
CA ASP A 117 12.60 0.46 13.71
C ASP A 117 11.71 1.70 13.91
N PRO A 118 12.21 2.77 14.55
CA PRO A 118 11.41 3.96 14.85
C PRO A 118 10.97 4.74 13.61
N ARG A 119 11.52 4.41 12.43
CA ARG A 119 11.10 5.01 11.15
C ARG A 119 9.81 4.39 10.62
N VAL A 120 9.44 3.20 11.10
CA VAL A 120 8.20 2.52 10.71
C VAL A 120 7.09 2.98 11.63
N THR A 121 6.02 3.48 11.03
CA THR A 121 4.81 3.90 11.74
C THR A 121 3.63 3.07 11.25
N LEU A 122 2.72 2.75 12.16
CA LEU A 122 1.48 2.04 11.83
C LEU A 122 0.35 3.05 11.76
N ARG A 123 -0.50 2.90 10.74
CA ARG A 123 -1.64 3.79 10.54
C ARG A 123 -2.83 3.04 9.99
N GLU A 124 -4.01 3.38 10.49
CA GLU A 124 -5.26 3.00 9.87
C GLU A 124 -5.60 3.99 8.75
N ILE A 125 -5.88 3.46 7.56
CA ILE A 125 -6.47 4.21 6.46
C ILE A 125 -7.99 4.06 6.58
N PRO A 126 -8.74 5.15 6.81
CA PRO A 126 -10.19 5.06 6.90
C PRO A 126 -10.79 4.69 5.54
N SER A 127 -12.06 4.28 5.57
CA SER A 127 -12.80 4.04 4.34
C SER A 127 -12.78 5.27 3.44
N ARG A 128 -12.46 5.06 2.17
CA ARG A 128 -12.29 6.16 1.20
C ARG A 128 -12.66 5.77 -0.21
N ARG A 129 -13.10 6.77 -0.97
CA ARG A 129 -13.34 6.71 -2.41
C ARG A 129 -12.10 7.15 -3.15
N VAL A 130 -11.67 6.31 -4.08
CA VAL A 130 -10.51 6.60 -4.94
C VAL A 130 -10.87 6.38 -6.39
N ALA A 131 -10.41 7.27 -7.25
CA ALA A 131 -10.37 7.04 -8.67
C ALA A 131 -9.06 6.32 -9.03
N VAL A 132 -9.15 5.28 -9.86
CA VAL A 132 -8.04 4.38 -10.18
C VAL A 132 -7.90 4.21 -11.67
N ILE A 133 -6.71 4.52 -12.19
CA ILE A 133 -6.27 4.08 -13.53
C ILE A 133 -5.27 2.94 -13.39
N ARG A 134 -5.46 1.87 -14.17
CA ARG A 134 -4.55 0.72 -14.23
C ARG A 134 -3.70 0.77 -15.49
N TYR A 135 -2.43 0.42 -15.36
CA TYR A 135 -1.51 0.32 -16.49
C TYR A 135 -0.41 -0.72 -16.24
N SER A 136 0.27 -1.13 -17.31
CA SER A 136 1.40 -2.05 -17.27
C SER A 136 2.69 -1.37 -17.72
N GLY A 137 3.83 -2.04 -17.53
CA GLY A 137 5.13 -1.48 -17.88
C GLY A 137 6.13 -1.47 -16.74
N PHE A 138 7.37 -1.13 -17.08
CA PHE A 138 8.33 -0.67 -16.09
C PHE A 138 7.88 0.66 -15.47
N TRP A 139 8.40 0.93 -14.27
CA TRP A 139 8.31 2.27 -13.71
C TRP A 139 9.17 3.20 -14.55
N SER A 140 8.55 4.28 -15.04
CA SER A 140 9.22 5.46 -15.56
C SER A 140 8.34 6.67 -15.28
N GLU A 141 8.97 7.82 -15.08
CA GLU A 141 8.27 9.09 -14.85
C GLU A 141 7.32 9.41 -16.00
N SER A 142 7.76 9.25 -17.25
CA SER A 142 6.91 9.46 -18.43
C SER A 142 5.68 8.55 -18.47
N ASN A 143 5.81 7.27 -18.09
CA ASN A 143 4.67 6.35 -18.08
C ASN A 143 3.69 6.69 -16.94
N TYR A 144 4.22 7.12 -15.79
CA TYR A 144 3.42 7.61 -14.66
C TYR A 144 2.66 8.88 -15.06
N GLU A 145 3.34 9.91 -15.55
CA GLU A 145 2.72 11.19 -15.95
C GLU A 145 1.67 11.01 -17.05
N LYS A 146 1.93 10.14 -18.03
CA LYS A 146 0.96 9.82 -19.08
C LYS A 146 -0.36 9.30 -18.49
N HIS A 147 -0.31 8.35 -17.55
CA HIS A 147 -1.52 7.77 -16.98
C HIS A 147 -2.15 8.68 -15.93
N LEU A 148 -1.36 9.48 -15.21
CA LEU A 148 -1.88 10.50 -14.32
C LEU A 148 -2.69 11.55 -15.10
N SER A 149 -2.15 12.07 -16.22
CA SER A 149 -2.85 13.03 -17.08
C SER A 149 -4.17 12.46 -17.60
N LYS A 150 -4.15 11.22 -18.10
CA LYS A 150 -5.35 10.50 -18.54
C LYS A 150 -6.42 10.39 -17.45
N LEU A 151 -6.01 10.01 -16.23
CA LEU A 151 -6.94 9.90 -15.11
C LEU A 151 -7.55 11.26 -14.77
N GLN A 152 -6.73 12.30 -14.68
CA GLN A 152 -7.20 13.66 -14.37
C GLN A 152 -8.13 14.20 -15.46
N GLU A 153 -7.81 14.00 -16.74
CA GLU A 153 -8.66 14.37 -17.87
C GLU A 153 -10.00 13.64 -17.82
N GLY A 154 -9.98 12.33 -17.56
CA GLY A 154 -11.19 11.52 -17.39
C GLY A 154 -12.06 11.99 -16.23
N LEU A 155 -11.46 12.34 -15.10
CA LEU A 155 -12.18 12.89 -13.94
C LEU A 155 -12.78 14.26 -14.23
N ARG A 156 -12.05 15.17 -14.90
CA ARG A 156 -12.56 16.47 -15.33
C ARG A 156 -13.74 16.32 -16.30
N ALA A 157 -13.62 15.43 -17.30
CA ALA A 157 -14.71 15.15 -18.24
C ALA A 157 -15.97 14.57 -17.55
N ALA A 158 -15.77 13.81 -16.47
CA ALA A 158 -16.85 13.26 -15.65
C ALA A 158 -17.38 14.23 -14.57
N ASN A 159 -16.86 15.46 -14.49
CA ASN A 159 -17.15 16.44 -13.43
C ASN A 159 -16.90 15.88 -12.01
N VAL A 160 -15.85 15.08 -11.85
CA VAL A 160 -15.43 14.52 -10.55
C VAL A 160 -14.21 15.27 -10.05
N VAL A 161 -14.30 15.81 -8.83
CA VAL A 161 -13.20 16.49 -8.15
C VAL A 161 -12.42 15.48 -7.29
N TRP A 162 -11.11 15.61 -7.26
CA TRP A 162 -10.22 14.85 -6.37
C TRP A 162 -9.46 15.79 -5.43
N LYS A 163 -8.85 15.23 -4.39
CA LYS A 163 -8.06 15.95 -3.39
C LYS A 163 -6.72 15.28 -3.13
N GLY A 164 -5.76 16.09 -2.69
CA GLY A 164 -4.44 15.63 -2.30
C GLY A 164 -3.57 15.16 -3.45
N GLU A 165 -2.47 14.51 -3.08
CA GLU A 165 -1.45 14.04 -4.02
C GLU A 165 -1.81 12.68 -4.62
N PRO A 166 -1.38 12.39 -5.86
CA PRO A 166 -1.56 11.07 -6.45
C PRO A 166 -0.77 10.00 -5.68
N VAL A 167 -1.32 8.80 -5.67
CA VAL A 167 -0.70 7.63 -5.04
C VAL A 167 -0.36 6.61 -6.11
N LEU A 168 0.92 6.29 -6.27
CA LEU A 168 1.39 5.20 -7.11
C LEU A 168 1.26 3.88 -6.34
N SER A 169 0.50 2.93 -6.88
CA SER A 169 0.22 1.64 -6.27
C SER A 169 0.80 0.51 -7.12
N ARG A 170 1.75 -0.24 -6.55
CA ARG A 170 2.45 -1.33 -7.25
C ARG A 170 2.12 -2.67 -6.61
N TYR A 171 1.75 -3.63 -7.44
CA TYR A 171 1.22 -4.91 -6.94
C TYR A 171 2.14 -6.10 -7.12
N ASN A 172 3.19 -5.94 -7.93
CA ASN A 172 4.02 -7.05 -8.35
C ASN A 172 5.42 -6.93 -7.77
N GLY A 173 5.95 -8.05 -7.33
CA GLY A 173 7.35 -8.17 -6.92
C GLY A 173 8.33 -8.05 -8.09
N PRO A 174 9.63 -7.89 -7.79
CA PRO A 174 10.67 -7.62 -8.80
C PRO A 174 10.77 -8.70 -9.89
N MET A 175 10.44 -9.95 -9.57
CA MET A 175 10.51 -11.10 -10.48
C MET A 175 9.38 -11.13 -11.54
N THR A 176 8.33 -10.32 -11.40
CA THR A 176 7.22 -10.31 -12.37
C THR A 176 7.67 -9.64 -13.68
N PRO A 177 7.48 -10.29 -14.86
CA PRO A 177 7.79 -9.70 -16.16
C PRO A 177 7.09 -8.34 -16.32
N TRP A 178 7.80 -7.34 -16.84
CA TRP A 178 7.35 -5.95 -16.85
C TRP A 178 6.00 -5.72 -17.54
N PHE A 179 5.70 -6.47 -18.59
CA PHE A 179 4.44 -6.38 -19.34
C PHE A 179 3.26 -7.05 -18.62
N MET A 180 3.53 -7.87 -17.61
CA MET A 180 2.53 -8.49 -16.73
C MET A 180 2.33 -7.72 -15.42
N ARG A 181 3.14 -6.69 -15.15
CA ARG A 181 3.00 -5.88 -13.94
C ARG A 181 1.70 -5.07 -13.98
N ARG A 182 0.95 -5.10 -12.90
CA ARG A 182 -0.14 -4.19 -12.56
C ARG A 182 0.44 -3.03 -11.76
N ASN A 183 0.40 -1.85 -12.36
CA ASN A 183 0.56 -0.58 -11.67
C ASN A 183 -0.77 0.16 -11.69
N GLU A 184 -1.02 0.93 -10.65
CA GLU A 184 -2.19 1.80 -10.58
C GLU A 184 -1.78 3.19 -10.08
N ILE A 185 -2.54 4.21 -10.48
CA ILE A 185 -2.47 5.55 -9.88
C ILE A 185 -3.82 5.83 -9.26
N TRP A 186 -3.81 6.24 -8.00
CA TRP A 186 -5.01 6.56 -7.24
C TRP A 186 -5.09 8.06 -6.97
N LEU A 187 -6.30 8.62 -7.09
CA LEU A 187 -6.65 9.97 -6.66
C LEU A 187 -7.79 9.91 -5.66
N ASN A 188 -7.62 10.54 -4.49
CA ASN A 188 -8.64 10.54 -3.44
C ASN A 188 -9.82 11.43 -3.83
N LEU A 189 -11.05 10.98 -3.61
CA LEU A 189 -12.26 11.73 -3.95
C LEU A 189 -12.97 12.34 -2.75
N ASP A 190 -12.51 12.02 -1.54
CA ASP A 190 -13.06 12.53 -0.28
C ASP A 190 -12.35 13.79 0.21
#